data_AF-A0AAD5EVU1-F1
#
_entry.id   AF-A0AAD5EVU1-F1
#
_cell.length_a   1.000
_cell.length_b   1.000
_cell.length_c   1.000
_cell.angle_alpha   90.00
_cell.angle_beta   90.00
_cell.angle_gamma   90.00
#
_symmetry.space_group_name_H-M   'P 1'
#
loop_
_entity.id
_entity.type
_entity.pdbx_description
1 polymer ?
#
loop_
_entity_poly.entity_id
_entity_poly.type
_entity_poly.pdbx_seq_one_letter_code
_entity_poly.pdbx_strand_id
1 'polypeptide(L)'
;MEDKINSIAEGKLADLVIFDANTPEMLCAAEQDPVAAIVLHSSVGNVEMVIVDSIVRKWEGKLLDVVVDEEMKSTVAGKNSLQWTEVADAMRRSRKELLEREAENQDLDEVKRGVIRSFYVDESKLVG
;
A
#
# COMPACT_ATOMS: atom_id res chain seq x y z
N MET A 1 -23.78 3.27 -4.54
CA MET A 1 -22.37 2.98 -4.86
C MET A 1 -22.20 1.52 -5.23
N GLU A 2 -22.63 0.57 -4.39
CA GLU A 2 -22.61 -0.88 -4.71
C GLU A 2 -23.31 -1.24 -6.02
N ASP A 3 -24.37 -0.52 -6.38
CA ASP A 3 -25.12 -0.67 -7.62
C ASP A 3 -24.30 -0.37 -8.88
N LYS A 4 -23.25 0.44 -8.77
CA LYS A 4 -22.42 0.91 -9.89
C LYS A 4 -21.12 0.16 -10.09
N ILE A 5 -20.72 -0.68 -9.13
CA ILE A 5 -19.42 -1.39 -9.11
C ILE A 5 -19.64 -2.91 -9.02
N ASN A 6 -18.56 -3.68 -8.87
CA ASN A 6 -18.54 -5.13 -8.62
C ASN A 6 -19.09 -6.05 -9.73
N SER A 7 -19.39 -5.53 -10.91
CA SER A 7 -19.66 -6.37 -12.09
C SER A 7 -19.42 -5.60 -13.38
N ILE A 8 -19.15 -6.33 -14.46
CA ILE A 8 -19.01 -5.76 -15.79
C ILE A 8 -20.39 -5.78 -16.45
N ALA A 9 -21.03 -4.61 -16.53
CA ALA A 9 -22.34 -4.45 -17.15
C ALA A 9 -22.51 -3.02 -17.71
N GLU A 10 -23.37 -2.87 -18.72
CA GLU A 10 -23.70 -1.55 -19.25
C GLU A 10 -24.27 -0.64 -18.16
N GLY A 11 -23.87 0.64 -18.17
CA GLY A 11 -24.28 1.64 -17.18
C GLY A 11 -23.54 1.58 -15.84
N LYS A 12 -22.64 0.62 -15.62
CA LYS A 12 -21.74 0.56 -14.46
C LYS A 12 -20.43 1.32 -14.70
N LEU A 13 -19.73 1.65 -13.61
CA LEU A 13 -18.40 2.26 -13.66
C LEU A 13 -17.38 1.27 -14.23
N ALA A 14 -16.41 1.79 -14.98
CA ALA A 14 -15.37 0.96 -15.59
C ALA A 14 -14.25 0.69 -14.58
N ASP A 15 -14.53 -0.21 -13.64
CA ASP A 15 -13.58 -0.70 -12.65
C ASP A 15 -13.11 -2.10 -13.05
N LEU A 16 -11.91 -2.17 -13.63
CA LEU A 16 -11.39 -3.39 -14.25
C LEU A 16 -9.96 -3.67 -13.79
N VAL A 17 -9.67 -4.95 -13.60
CA VAL A 17 -8.33 -5.48 -13.35
C VAL A 17 -8.02 -6.49 -14.44
N ILE A 18 -6.94 -6.26 -15.18
CA ILE A 18 -6.50 -7.13 -16.26
C ILE A 18 -5.25 -7.87 -15.78
N PHE A 19 -5.25 -9.19 -15.88
CA PHE A 19 -4.13 -10.05 -15.52
C PHE A 19 -3.39 -10.51 -16.78
N ASP A 20 -2.04 -10.51 -16.75
CA ASP A 20 -1.24 -11.22 -17.74
C ASP A 20 -1.22 -12.71 -17.42
N ALA A 21 -1.92 -13.48 -18.24
CA ALA A 21 -2.00 -14.93 -18.14
C ALA A 21 -0.82 -15.65 -18.79
N ASN A 22 0.11 -14.95 -19.45
CA ASN A 22 1.23 -15.57 -20.16
C ASN A 22 2.51 -15.69 -19.32
N THR A 23 2.45 -15.36 -18.03
CA THR A 23 3.60 -15.53 -17.14
C THR A 23 3.81 -17.01 -16.81
N PRO A 24 5.05 -17.46 -16.52
CA PRO A 24 5.36 -18.87 -16.29
C PRO A 24 4.50 -19.56 -15.22
N GLU A 25 4.12 -18.84 -14.17
CA GLU A 25 3.29 -19.32 -13.07
C GLU A 25 1.78 -19.36 -13.40
N MET A 26 1.33 -18.64 -14.43
CA MET A 26 -0.09 -18.55 -14.82
C MET A 26 -0.44 -19.41 -16.04
N LEU A 27 0.44 -19.45 -17.06
CA LEU A 27 0.13 -19.92 -18.42
C LEU A 27 -0.69 -21.21 -18.48
N CYS A 28 -0.17 -22.31 -17.93
CA CYS A 28 -0.84 -23.61 -18.03
C CYS A 28 -2.15 -23.66 -17.23
N ALA A 29 -2.21 -22.99 -16.07
CA ALA A 29 -3.42 -22.97 -15.24
C ALA A 29 -4.50 -22.11 -15.89
N ALA A 30 -4.13 -20.98 -16.49
CA ALA A 30 -5.04 -20.04 -17.11
C ALA A 30 -5.69 -20.58 -18.40
N GLU A 31 -4.98 -21.42 -19.16
CA GLU A 31 -5.54 -22.14 -20.31
C GLU A 31 -6.64 -23.13 -19.91
N GLN A 32 -6.55 -23.72 -18.70
CA GLN A 32 -7.54 -24.68 -18.21
C GLN A 32 -8.71 -24.02 -17.48
N ASP A 33 -8.42 -23.15 -16.51
CA ASP A 33 -9.40 -22.40 -15.73
C ASP A 33 -8.78 -21.06 -15.29
N PRO A 34 -9.08 -19.95 -15.99
CA PRO A 34 -8.48 -18.66 -15.69
C PRO A 34 -8.91 -18.10 -14.32
N VAL A 35 -10.08 -18.48 -13.81
CA VAL A 35 -10.54 -18.02 -12.49
C VAL A 35 -9.76 -18.75 -11.40
N ALA A 36 -9.63 -20.07 -11.51
CA ALA A 36 -8.81 -20.86 -10.60
C ALA A 36 -7.34 -20.43 -10.65
N ALA A 37 -6.82 -20.13 -11.85
CA ALA A 37 -5.47 -19.61 -12.02
C ALA A 37 -5.23 -18.30 -11.24
N ILE A 38 -6.17 -17.34 -11.31
CA ILE A 38 -6.09 -16.11 -10.53
C ILE A 38 -6.08 -16.41 -9.03
N VAL A 39 -7.01 -17.24 -8.55
CA VAL A 39 -7.15 -17.52 -7.12
C VAL A 39 -5.94 -18.26 -6.54
N LEU A 40 -5.37 -19.20 -7.29
CA LEU A 40 -4.37 -20.15 -6.77
C LEU A 40 -2.92 -19.80 -7.14
N HIS A 41 -2.69 -19.07 -8.24
CA HIS A 41 -1.36 -18.87 -8.80
C HIS A 41 -0.95 -17.41 -8.96
N SER A 42 -1.91 -16.48 -9.00
CA SER A 42 -1.57 -15.08 -9.27
C SER A 42 -0.86 -14.38 -8.10
N SER A 43 -0.13 -13.34 -8.46
CA SER A 43 0.49 -12.37 -7.57
C SER A 43 0.11 -10.95 -8.02
N VAL A 44 0.42 -9.96 -7.19
CA VAL A 44 0.28 -8.54 -7.57
C VAL A 44 1.09 -8.16 -8.81
N GLY A 45 2.14 -8.92 -9.14
CA GLY A 45 2.96 -8.73 -10.33
C GLY A 45 2.25 -9.13 -11.63
N ASN A 46 1.25 -10.01 -11.56
CA ASN A 46 0.48 -10.46 -12.73
C ASN A 46 -0.60 -9.49 -13.16
N VAL A 47 -0.91 -8.48 -12.33
CA VAL A 47 -1.85 -7.43 -12.73
C VAL A 47 -1.14 -6.55 -13.74
N GLU A 48 -1.57 -6.60 -14.99
CA GLU A 48 -0.99 -5.84 -16.09
C GLU A 48 -1.53 -4.41 -16.13
N MET A 49 -2.85 -4.29 -15.96
CA MET A 49 -3.56 -3.01 -16.06
C MET A 49 -4.67 -2.92 -15.03
N VAL A 50 -4.86 -1.72 -14.49
CA VAL A 50 -5.95 -1.38 -13.56
C VAL A 50 -6.64 -0.13 -14.06
N ILE A 51 -7.96 -0.18 -14.15
CA ILE A 51 -8.83 0.93 -14.51
C ILE A 51 -9.77 1.17 -13.32
N VAL A 52 -9.85 2.41 -12.86
CA VAL A 52 -10.76 2.85 -11.79
C VAL A 52 -11.48 4.08 -12.27
N ASP A 53 -12.81 4.07 -12.26
CA ASP A 53 -13.65 5.15 -12.76
C ASP A 53 -13.26 5.58 -14.19
N SER A 54 -13.02 4.61 -15.08
CA SER A 54 -12.55 4.84 -16.46
C SER A 54 -11.15 5.47 -16.59
N ILE A 55 -10.41 5.65 -15.49
CA ILE A 55 -9.04 6.17 -15.50
C ILE A 55 -8.07 5.01 -15.33
N VAL A 56 -7.14 4.86 -16.27
CA VAL A 56 -6.04 3.88 -16.14
C VAL A 56 -5.14 4.32 -14.99
N ARG A 57 -4.95 3.44 -13.99
CA ARG A 57 -4.09 3.66 -12.81
C ARG A 57 -2.81 2.84 -12.85
N LYS A 58 -2.81 1.75 -13.62
CA LYS A 58 -1.66 0.88 -13.86
C LYS A 58 -1.65 0.45 -15.32
N TRP A 59 -0.48 0.45 -15.94
CA TRP A 59 -0.26 0.06 -17.33
C TRP A 59 1.11 -0.64 -17.45
N GLU A 60 1.20 -1.69 -18.25
CA GLU A 60 2.45 -2.46 -18.44
C GLU A 60 3.11 -2.87 -17.12
N GLY A 61 2.30 -3.39 -16.19
CA GLY A 61 2.79 -3.83 -14.88
C GLY A 61 3.31 -2.70 -13.98
N LYS A 62 3.13 -1.41 -14.34
CA LYS A 62 3.63 -0.25 -13.59
C LYS A 62 2.51 0.72 -13.21
N LEU A 63 2.57 1.25 -12.00
CA LEU A 63 1.64 2.29 -11.58
C LEU A 63 1.94 3.59 -12.33
N LEU A 64 0.88 4.27 -12.77
CA LEU A 64 0.97 5.59 -13.39
C LEU A 64 1.04 6.69 -12.32
N ASP A 65 1.44 7.87 -12.75
CA ASP A 65 1.49 9.06 -11.89
C ASP A 65 0.10 9.37 -11.31
N VAL A 66 0.08 9.83 -10.06
CA VAL A 66 -1.15 10.19 -9.36
C VAL A 66 -1.56 11.58 -9.80
N VAL A 67 -2.66 11.70 -10.53
CA VAL A 67 -3.27 12.99 -10.86
C VAL A 67 -3.78 13.64 -9.59
N VAL A 68 -3.50 14.94 -9.44
CA VAL A 68 -3.85 15.72 -8.27
C VAL A 68 -5.09 16.54 -8.58
N ASP A 69 -6.13 16.38 -7.77
CA ASP A 69 -7.34 17.18 -7.86
C ASP A 69 -7.04 18.66 -7.58
N GLU A 70 -7.77 19.58 -8.24
CA GLU A 70 -7.55 21.03 -8.10
C GLU A 70 -7.51 21.50 -6.63
N GLU A 71 -8.38 20.93 -5.78
CA GLU A 71 -8.47 21.24 -4.36
C GLU A 71 -7.19 20.86 -3.58
N MET A 72 -6.45 19.86 -4.05
CA MET A 72 -5.25 19.34 -3.40
C MET A 72 -3.97 19.98 -3.94
N LYS A 73 -4.04 20.74 -5.03
CA LYS A 73 -2.86 21.35 -5.66
C LYS A 73 -2.06 22.23 -4.71
N SER A 74 -2.72 23.03 -3.86
CA SER A 74 -2.00 23.86 -2.88
C SER A 74 -1.17 23.04 -1.90
N THR A 75 -1.65 21.84 -1.56
CA THR A 75 -0.97 20.91 -0.64
C THR A 75 0.27 20.26 -1.27
N VAL A 76 0.29 20.13 -2.60
CA VAL A 76 1.39 19.49 -3.35
C VAL A 76 2.18 20.48 -4.19
N ALA A 77 2.32 21.71 -3.69
CA ALA A 77 3.11 22.78 -4.32
C ALA A 77 2.67 23.11 -5.77
N GLY A 78 1.37 23.06 -6.03
CA GLY A 78 0.77 23.41 -7.32
C GLY A 78 0.92 22.36 -8.41
N LYS A 79 1.44 21.16 -8.10
CA LYS A 79 1.63 20.10 -9.10
C LYS A 79 0.31 19.50 -9.56
N ASN A 80 0.22 19.21 -10.87
CA ASN A 80 -0.93 18.53 -11.47
C ASN A 80 -0.86 16.99 -11.33
N SER A 81 0.32 16.44 -11.12
CA SER A 81 0.54 15.02 -10.90
C SER A 81 1.73 14.77 -9.99
N LEU A 82 1.79 13.57 -9.41
CA LEU A 82 2.89 13.10 -8.56
C LEU A 82 3.40 11.75 -9.05
N GLN A 83 4.72 11.61 -9.14
CA GLN A 83 5.35 10.32 -9.38
C GLN A 83 5.33 9.47 -8.10
N TRP A 84 5.32 8.15 -8.26
CA TRP A 84 5.37 7.22 -7.13
C TRP A 84 6.65 7.31 -6.30
N THR A 85 7.75 7.79 -6.87
CA THR A 85 8.98 8.12 -6.13
C THR A 85 8.74 9.24 -5.12
N GLU A 86 8.04 10.30 -5.53
CA GLU A 86 7.69 11.43 -4.67
C GLU A 86 6.72 11.02 -3.55
N VAL A 87 5.72 10.21 -3.90
CA VAL A 87 4.79 9.62 -2.91
C VAL A 87 5.55 8.76 -1.92
N ALA A 88 6.46 7.90 -2.39
CA ALA A 88 7.27 7.04 -1.54
C ALA A 88 8.17 7.86 -0.61
N ASP A 89 8.78 8.94 -1.08
CA ASP A 89 9.62 9.80 -0.26
C ASP A 89 8.82 10.57 0.78
N ALA A 90 7.60 11.02 0.44
CA ALA A 90 6.69 11.62 1.42
C ALA A 90 6.29 10.60 2.51
N MET A 91 5.95 9.37 2.14
CA MET A 91 5.64 8.30 3.10
C MET A 91 6.82 7.98 4.02
N ARG A 92 8.04 7.90 3.48
CA ARG A 92 9.26 7.66 4.27
C ARG A 92 9.51 8.79 5.27
N ARG A 93 9.31 10.04 4.85
CA ARG A 93 9.48 11.23 5.70
C ARG A 93 8.46 11.22 6.84
N SER A 94 7.19 10.98 6.53
CA SER A 94 6.13 10.85 7.53
C SER A 94 6.42 9.73 8.53
N ARG A 95 6.90 8.57 8.07
CA ARG A 95 7.32 7.48 8.95
C ARG A 95 8.47 7.88 9.88
N LYS A 96 9.47 8.63 9.37
CA LYS A 96 10.60 9.09 10.17
C LYS A 96 10.15 10.01 11.30
N GLU A 97 9.29 10.98 10.98
CA GLU A 97 8.73 11.93 11.96
C GLU A 97 7.91 11.22 13.04
N LEU A 98 7.13 10.19 12.68
CA LEU A 98 6.40 9.38 13.65
C LEU A 98 7.33 8.64 14.61
N LEU A 99 8.39 8.02 14.10
CA LEU A 99 9.38 7.32 14.92
C LEU A 99 10.13 8.26 15.85
N GLU A 100 10.48 9.46 15.40
CA GLU A 100 11.12 10.50 16.23
C GLU A 100 10.18 10.93 17.37
N ARG A 101 8.91 11.21 17.07
CA ARG A 101 7.90 11.53 18.08
C ARG A 101 7.67 10.39 19.08
N GLU A 102 7.67 9.14 18.61
CA GLU A 102 7.57 7.97 19.49
C GLU A 102 8.79 7.84 20.40
N ALA A 103 9.99 8.08 19.89
CA ALA A 103 11.22 8.04 20.69
C ALA A 103 11.25 9.14 21.77
N GLU A 104 10.76 10.34 21.44
CA GLU A 104 10.67 11.46 22.39
C GLU A 104 9.63 11.25 23.50
N ASN A 105 8.55 10.51 23.22
CA ASN A 105 7.47 10.26 24.18
C ASN A 105 7.67 8.98 25.02
N GLN A 106 8.76 8.24 24.82
CA GLN A 106 9.11 7.11 25.68
C GLN A 106 9.81 7.62 26.94
N ASP A 107 9.10 7.58 28.08
CA ASP A 107 9.75 7.69 29.39
C ASP A 107 10.58 6.43 29.64
N LEU A 108 11.86 6.50 29.25
CA LEU A 108 12.82 5.42 29.43
C LEU A 108 12.98 5.02 30.91
N ASP A 109 12.71 5.92 31.85
CA ASP A 109 12.71 5.59 33.27
C ASP A 109 11.49 4.75 33.64
N GLU A 110 10.32 5.04 33.06
CA GLU A 110 9.12 4.20 33.23
C GLU A 110 9.28 2.83 32.60
N VAL A 111 9.85 2.76 31.39
CA VAL A 111 10.17 1.49 30.71
C VAL A 111 11.15 0.67 31.54
N LYS A 112 12.23 1.29 32.05
CA LYS A 112 13.22 0.64 32.91
C LYS A 112 12.58 0.11 34.19
N ARG A 113 11.73 0.90 34.86
CA ARG A 113 10.96 0.46 36.03
C ARG A 113 10.03 -0.72 35.72
N GLY A 114 9.37 -0.71 34.55
CA GLY A 114 8.52 -1.80 34.09
C GLY A 114 9.28 -3.10 33.90
N VAL A 115 10.44 -3.05 33.22
CA VAL A 115 11.30 -4.22 32.98
C VAL A 115 11.84 -4.81 34.29
N ILE A 116 12.37 -3.97 35.19
CA ILE A 116 12.86 -4.41 36.51
C ILE A 116 11.76 -5.16 37.28
N ARG A 117 10.53 -4.62 37.25
CA ARG A 117 9.37 -5.22 37.92
C ARG A 117 8.92 -6.54 37.28
N SER A 118 8.88 -6.62 35.94
CA SER A 118 8.48 -7.84 35.22
C SER A 118 9.47 -8.99 35.35
N PHE A 119 10.77 -8.70 35.46
CA PHE A 119 11.82 -9.72 35.60
C PHE A 119 12.23 -9.97 37.06
N TYR A 120 11.51 -9.39 38.05
CA TYR A 120 11.82 -9.51 39.48
C TYR A 120 13.28 -9.20 39.79
N VAL A 121 13.85 -8.21 39.10
CA VAL A 121 15.25 -7.82 39.29
C VAL A 121 15.36 -7.07 40.61
N ASP A 122 16.31 -7.50 41.44
CA ASP A 122 16.63 -6.83 42.70
C ASP A 122 17.38 -5.52 42.41
N GLU A 123 16.67 -4.39 42.60
CA GLU A 123 17.19 -3.05 42.34
C GLU A 123 18.47 -2.74 43.14
N SER A 124 18.66 -3.36 44.31
CA SER A 124 19.85 -3.16 45.14
C SER A 124 21.13 -3.73 44.53
N LYS A 125 21.01 -4.59 43.51
CA LYS A 125 22.12 -5.21 42.78
C LYS A 125 22.40 -4.55 41.44
N LEU A 126 21.61 -3.55 41.05
CA LEU A 126 21.88 -2.75 39.86
C LEU A 126 23.00 -1.76 40.19
N VAL A 127 24.13 -1.90 39.50
CA VAL A 127 25.26 -0.98 39.63
C VAL A 127 24.97 0.26 38.78
N GLY A 128 24.84 1.42 39.43
CA GLY A 128 24.77 2.73 38.78
C GLY A 128 26.14 3.31 38.53
#